data_AF-S3V1F2-F1
#
_entry.id   AF-S3V1F2-F1
#
_cell.length_a   1.000
_cell.length_b   1.000
_cell.length_c   1.000
_cell.angle_alpha   90.00
_cell.angle_beta   90.00
_cell.angle_gamma   90.00
#
_symmetry.space_group_name_H-M   'P 1'
#
loop_
_entity.id
_entity.type
_entity.pdbx_description
1 polymer ?
#
loop_
_entity_poly.entity_id
_entity_poly.type
_entity_poly.pdbx_seq_one_letter_code
_entity_poly.pdbx_strand_id
1 'polypeptide(L)'
;MNNNTVSNIGLKEFVFFFATLVLVRPIIAAPNLTSGNIEILLSSDNSIYEQALYGIQSTLDHPAKVSYVDLIQSENKDISSYFRELEATNTKLLIAIGPIALKLAGENITKIPVIFTMVSNPKSFGFNSGNICGVGMDISIAEFFKTIKELSPNAEKVITFYSQPEGEFFATEGDYVDLKYKLLFSKRKVSEENFRSNLEKIKGEYDAFIIIKDPLYNRSVFEELSSFAQKNKIILGAPFPALVRAGTTFGISPEYNKLGIETGDLANRILSEKSSCKTEKFILPDKPAFFLNETYAAESGLNVPIEIKERAKLTQLFAVGINLLNEGKLKSARVIFETILKKDPNNQSVSSYLQLVIEKMTGGKTKELLQSADEYYKKGNYSQSRAEYQKVLFINPNLQVARDGLATATFAQSEAERISAEHLARNGKVFDAIKMYLSSLRTYPQNSKSSGELNHIRVSEFSKISEYLKEGINLYSQREYENSIRIFEHILLIDPLDKRAQEYLRLSNKKKEAIQILQAKRAN
;
A
#
# COMPACT_ATOMS: atom_id res chain seq x y z
N MET A 1 -36.94 22.06 -19.03
CA MET A 1 -35.96 23.16 -18.90
C MET A 1 -35.47 23.22 -17.47
N ASN A 2 -34.29 22.65 -17.21
CA ASN A 2 -33.26 22.98 -16.22
C ASN A 2 -32.39 21.74 -16.04
N ASN A 3 -31.43 21.60 -16.96
CA ASN A 3 -30.32 20.67 -16.81
C ASN A 3 -29.29 21.33 -15.89
N ASN A 4 -29.17 20.83 -14.66
CA ASN A 4 -28.00 21.11 -13.83
C ASN A 4 -26.85 20.21 -14.28
N THR A 5 -26.13 20.67 -15.29
CA THR A 5 -24.75 20.25 -15.55
C THR A 5 -23.87 20.78 -14.41
N VAL A 6 -23.67 19.96 -13.37
CA VAL A 6 -22.56 20.16 -12.45
C VAL A 6 -21.30 19.73 -13.20
N SER A 7 -20.41 20.69 -13.41
CA SER A 7 -19.21 20.57 -14.22
C SER A 7 -18.18 19.66 -13.55
N ASN A 8 -17.80 18.59 -14.25
CA ASN A 8 -16.78 17.61 -13.88
C ASN A 8 -15.34 18.17 -14.09
N ILE A 9 -15.12 19.46 -13.80
CA ILE A 9 -13.88 20.18 -14.13
C ILE A 9 -12.77 19.86 -13.11
N GLY A 10 -13.12 19.53 -11.86
CA GLY A 10 -12.14 19.32 -10.79
C GLY A 10 -11.25 18.08 -10.94
N LEU A 11 -11.65 17.09 -11.76
CA LEU A 11 -10.88 15.85 -11.94
C LEU A 11 -10.03 15.81 -13.22
N LYS A 12 -10.43 16.54 -14.26
CA LYS A 12 -9.67 16.61 -15.52
C LYS A 12 -8.30 17.30 -15.37
N GLU A 13 -8.19 18.26 -14.45
CA GLU A 13 -6.88 18.84 -14.09
C GLU A 13 -6.02 17.87 -13.26
N PHE A 14 -6.62 16.82 -12.67
CA PHE A 14 -5.98 15.93 -11.71
C PHE A 14 -5.13 14.82 -12.37
N VAL A 15 -5.57 14.29 -13.52
CA VAL A 15 -4.80 13.31 -14.31
C VAL A 15 -3.62 13.98 -15.01
N PHE A 16 -3.75 15.25 -15.41
CA PHE A 16 -2.70 16.01 -16.09
C PHE A 16 -1.54 16.40 -15.16
N PHE A 17 -1.81 16.59 -13.86
CA PHE A 17 -0.79 17.01 -12.89
C PHE A 17 0.19 15.89 -12.52
N PHE A 18 -0.24 14.61 -12.56
CA PHE A 18 0.65 13.47 -12.37
C PHE A 18 1.53 13.17 -13.60
N ALA A 19 1.08 13.52 -14.82
CA ALA A 19 1.83 13.30 -16.05
C ALA A 19 3.04 14.23 -16.23
N THR A 20 3.11 15.34 -15.50
CA THR A 20 4.12 16.39 -15.72
C THR A 20 5.23 16.47 -14.66
N LEU A 21 5.23 15.60 -13.64
CA LEU A 21 6.33 15.55 -12.66
C LEU A 21 7.45 14.57 -13.06
N VAL A 22 7.89 14.62 -14.33
CA VAL A 22 9.15 13.99 -14.76
C VAL A 22 10.19 15.09 -14.90
N LEU A 23 10.88 15.41 -13.81
CA LEU A 23 12.06 16.28 -13.85
C LEU A 23 13.31 15.46 -13.51
N VAL A 24 14.06 15.18 -14.58
CA VAL A 24 15.52 15.02 -14.69
C VAL A 24 16.23 14.49 -13.43
N ARG A 25 16.39 13.17 -13.34
CA ARG A 25 17.34 12.51 -12.43
C ARG A 25 18.78 12.84 -12.85
N PRO A 26 19.69 13.19 -11.92
CA PRO A 26 21.11 13.10 -12.20
C PRO A 26 21.54 11.63 -12.25
N ILE A 27 22.31 11.27 -13.26
CA ILE A 27 22.81 9.92 -13.53
C ILE A 27 23.82 9.55 -12.44
N ILE A 28 23.43 8.67 -11.52
CA ILE A 28 24.38 7.85 -10.74
C ILE A 28 23.89 6.40 -10.88
N ALA A 29 24.76 5.55 -11.41
CA ALA A 29 24.47 4.16 -11.72
C ALA A 29 24.16 3.36 -10.44
N ALA A 30 22.88 3.09 -10.20
CA ALA A 30 22.40 2.02 -9.33
C ALA A 30 22.18 0.75 -10.20
N PRO A 31 22.31 -0.47 -9.63
CA PRO A 31 22.28 -1.70 -10.42
C PRO A 31 20.88 -1.92 -11.01
N ASN A 32 20.81 -1.97 -12.35
CA ASN A 32 19.71 -2.44 -13.19
C ASN A 32 18.29 -2.49 -12.55
N LEU A 33 17.67 -1.33 -12.31
CA LEU A 33 16.22 -1.24 -12.48
C LEU A 33 15.97 -1.17 -13.99
N THR A 34 15.55 -2.30 -14.57
CA THR A 34 15.15 -2.38 -15.97
C THR A 34 14.05 -1.36 -16.25
N SER A 35 14.32 -0.43 -17.17
CA SER A 35 13.48 0.68 -17.59
C SER A 35 12.27 0.26 -18.44
N GLY A 36 11.49 -0.70 -17.93
CA GLY A 36 10.23 -1.13 -18.55
C GLY A 36 9.06 -0.24 -18.14
N ASN A 37 8.22 0.15 -19.10
CA ASN A 37 6.99 0.90 -18.83
C ASN A 37 5.83 -0.08 -18.60
N ILE A 38 4.98 0.19 -17.62
CA ILE A 38 3.65 -0.42 -17.51
C ILE A 38 2.68 0.42 -18.33
N GLU A 39 1.81 -0.23 -19.11
CA GLU A 39 0.69 0.44 -19.75
C GLU A 39 -0.60 0.12 -18.97
N ILE A 40 -1.39 1.12 -18.61
CA ILE A 40 -2.70 0.96 -17.99
C ILE A 40 -3.75 1.50 -18.96
N LEU A 41 -4.57 0.59 -19.50
CA LEU A 41 -5.61 0.89 -20.47
C LEU A 41 -6.99 0.88 -19.80
N LEU A 42 -7.67 2.02 -19.80
CA LEU A 42 -9.01 2.16 -19.26
C LEU A 42 -10.07 2.05 -20.36
N SER A 43 -11.14 1.31 -20.07
CA SER A 43 -12.29 1.20 -20.98
C SER A 43 -13.02 2.52 -21.19
N SER A 44 -13.06 3.38 -20.17
CA SER A 44 -13.67 4.71 -20.21
C SER A 44 -13.25 5.56 -19.01
N ASP A 45 -13.58 6.84 -19.03
CA ASP A 45 -13.37 7.77 -17.91
C ASP A 45 -14.59 7.77 -16.98
N ASN A 46 -14.50 7.11 -15.81
CA ASN A 46 -15.55 7.11 -14.80
C ASN A 46 -15.03 6.85 -13.38
N SER A 47 -15.84 7.24 -12.39
CA SER A 47 -15.44 7.24 -10.97
C SER A 47 -15.07 5.88 -10.37
N ILE A 48 -15.61 4.76 -10.86
CA ILE A 48 -15.27 3.44 -10.32
C ILE A 48 -13.95 2.94 -10.89
N TYR A 49 -13.65 3.25 -12.16
CA TYR A 49 -12.35 2.93 -12.76
C TYR A 49 -11.24 3.84 -12.22
N GLU A 50 -11.53 5.09 -11.93
CA GLU A 50 -10.59 5.99 -11.25
C GLU A 50 -10.20 5.47 -9.85
N GLN A 51 -11.16 4.95 -9.08
CA GLN A 51 -10.87 4.33 -7.79
C GLN A 51 -9.94 3.12 -7.95
N ALA A 52 -10.21 2.25 -8.93
CA ALA A 52 -9.34 1.11 -9.22
C ALA A 52 -7.95 1.54 -9.73
N LEU A 53 -7.89 2.53 -10.62
CA LEU A 53 -6.64 3.11 -11.11
C LEU A 53 -5.81 3.68 -9.97
N TYR A 54 -6.43 4.42 -9.06
CA TYR A 54 -5.77 4.96 -7.88
C TYR A 54 -5.20 3.83 -7.00
N GLY A 55 -5.98 2.77 -6.76
CA GLY A 55 -5.52 1.60 -6.03
C GLY A 55 -4.29 0.96 -6.66
N ILE A 56 -4.31 0.76 -7.99
CA ILE A 56 -3.18 0.25 -8.77
C ILE A 56 -1.94 1.15 -8.58
N GLN A 57 -2.10 2.45 -8.79
CA GLN A 57 -0.99 3.40 -8.68
C GLN A 57 -0.43 3.50 -7.26
N SER A 58 -1.25 3.23 -6.23
CA SER A 58 -0.81 3.27 -4.83
C SER A 58 0.12 2.13 -4.44
N THR A 59 0.18 1.04 -5.23
CA THR A 59 1.05 -0.11 -4.95
C THR A 59 2.11 -0.38 -6.02
N LEU A 60 1.95 0.11 -7.26
CA LEU A 60 2.93 -0.15 -8.33
C LEU A 60 4.33 0.38 -8.02
N ASP A 61 5.34 -0.48 -8.17
CA ASP A 61 6.76 -0.15 -7.98
C ASP A 61 7.44 0.43 -9.24
N HIS A 62 6.70 0.49 -10.36
CA HIS A 62 7.21 0.86 -11.68
C HIS A 62 6.40 2.00 -12.29
N PRO A 63 7.03 2.84 -13.14
CA PRO A 63 6.32 3.90 -13.86
C PRO A 63 5.25 3.31 -14.79
N ALA A 64 4.07 3.93 -14.76
CA ALA A 64 2.94 3.54 -15.57
C ALA A 64 2.46 4.68 -16.46
N LYS A 65 2.18 4.38 -17.73
CA LYS A 65 1.45 5.26 -18.65
C LYS A 65 -0.03 4.89 -18.58
N VAL A 66 -0.88 5.90 -18.48
CA VAL A 66 -2.34 5.73 -18.46
C VAL A 66 -2.90 6.16 -19.81
N SER A 67 -3.66 5.27 -20.44
CA SER A 67 -4.33 5.52 -21.72
C SER A 67 -5.80 5.12 -21.64
N TYR A 68 -6.61 5.72 -22.51
CA TYR A 68 -8.06 5.51 -22.57
C TYR A 68 -8.43 4.98 -23.95
N VAL A 69 -9.28 3.96 -24.00
CA VAL A 69 -9.73 3.34 -25.26
C VAL A 69 -10.35 4.38 -26.19
N ASP A 70 -11.26 5.22 -25.69
CA ASP A 70 -11.96 6.23 -26.50
C ASP A 70 -10.99 7.23 -27.16
N LEU A 71 -9.94 7.64 -26.43
CA LEU A 71 -8.92 8.55 -26.95
C LEU A 71 -8.08 7.86 -28.05
N ILE A 72 -7.61 6.64 -27.80
CA ILE A 72 -6.83 5.88 -28.77
C ILE A 72 -7.63 5.64 -30.06
N GLN A 73 -8.92 5.30 -29.95
CA GLN A 73 -9.81 5.10 -31.10
C GLN A 73 -10.05 6.38 -31.89
N SER A 74 -10.08 7.54 -31.22
CA SER A 74 -10.23 8.83 -31.89
C SER A 74 -8.98 9.24 -32.67
N GLU A 75 -7.80 8.86 -32.20
CA GLU A 75 -6.50 9.20 -32.79
C GLU A 75 -6.05 8.18 -33.86
N ASN A 76 -6.44 6.92 -33.71
CA ASN A 76 -6.02 5.82 -34.58
C ASN A 76 -7.22 5.14 -35.25
N LYS A 77 -7.22 5.12 -36.59
CA LYS A 77 -8.23 4.36 -37.36
C LYS A 77 -8.11 2.84 -37.16
N ASP A 78 -6.94 2.34 -36.82
CA ASP A 78 -6.66 0.93 -36.52
C ASP A 78 -6.14 0.82 -35.08
N ILE A 79 -6.99 0.37 -34.15
CA ILE A 79 -6.59 0.19 -32.74
C ILE A 79 -5.58 -0.95 -32.57
N SER A 80 -5.50 -1.90 -33.49
CA SER A 80 -4.52 -3.00 -33.41
C SER A 80 -3.09 -2.49 -33.58
N SER A 81 -2.87 -1.35 -34.23
CA SER A 81 -1.53 -0.74 -34.35
C SER A 81 -0.96 -0.34 -32.99
N TYR A 82 -1.80 0.20 -32.11
CA TYR A 82 -1.44 0.58 -30.74
C TYR A 82 -0.90 -0.62 -29.95
N PHE A 83 -1.59 -1.77 -30.01
CA PHE A 83 -1.13 -2.98 -29.31
C PHE A 83 0.14 -3.57 -29.92
N ARG A 84 0.31 -3.51 -31.25
CA ARG A 84 1.57 -3.91 -31.91
C ARG A 84 2.74 -3.05 -31.46
N GLU A 85 2.52 -1.74 -31.29
CA GLU A 85 3.54 -0.81 -30.77
C GLU A 85 3.89 -1.12 -29.31
N LEU A 86 2.90 -1.42 -28.46
CA LEU A 86 3.16 -1.83 -27.07
C LEU A 86 4.07 -3.06 -27.00
N GLU A 87 3.85 -4.06 -27.85
CA GLU A 87 4.71 -5.26 -27.91
C GLU A 87 6.10 -5.00 -28.54
N ALA A 88 6.21 -4.00 -29.42
CA ALA A 88 7.46 -3.63 -30.07
C ALA A 88 8.35 -2.71 -29.21
N THR A 89 7.77 -2.06 -28.19
CA THR A 89 8.45 -1.18 -27.24
C THR A 89 8.87 -1.93 -25.98
N ASN A 90 9.54 -1.25 -25.04
CA ASN A 90 9.96 -1.85 -23.77
C ASN A 90 8.82 -1.99 -22.74
N THR A 91 7.58 -2.17 -23.19
CA THR A 91 6.42 -2.39 -22.31
C THR A 91 6.53 -3.77 -21.69
N LYS A 92 6.51 -3.85 -20.36
CA LYS A 92 6.67 -5.13 -19.66
C LYS A 92 5.36 -5.80 -19.30
N LEU A 93 4.30 -5.01 -19.17
CA LEU A 93 3.01 -5.46 -18.69
C LEU A 93 1.92 -4.47 -19.10
N LEU A 94 0.74 -5.00 -19.45
CA LEU A 94 -0.47 -4.22 -19.68
C LEU A 94 -1.48 -4.50 -18.55
N ILE A 95 -2.04 -3.45 -17.96
CA ILE A 95 -3.19 -3.55 -17.05
C ILE A 95 -4.44 -3.05 -17.78
N ALA A 96 -5.46 -3.89 -17.92
CA ALA A 96 -6.73 -3.55 -18.53
C ALA A 96 -7.81 -3.29 -17.47
N ILE A 97 -8.33 -2.08 -17.40
CA ILE A 97 -9.41 -1.69 -16.48
C ILE A 97 -10.74 -1.69 -17.24
N GLY A 98 -11.59 -2.67 -16.92
CA GLY A 98 -12.92 -2.81 -17.50
C GLY A 98 -12.99 -3.71 -18.75
N PRO A 99 -14.23 -4.03 -19.20
CA PRO A 99 -14.46 -5.08 -20.19
C PRO A 99 -13.98 -4.74 -21.61
N ILE A 100 -14.04 -3.47 -22.03
CA ILE A 100 -13.63 -3.07 -23.38
C ILE A 100 -12.11 -3.13 -23.50
N ALA A 101 -11.39 -2.58 -22.52
CA ALA A 101 -9.94 -2.65 -22.44
C ALA A 101 -9.45 -4.11 -22.43
N LEU A 102 -10.08 -4.98 -21.63
CA LEU A 102 -9.74 -6.40 -21.59
C LEU A 102 -10.00 -7.09 -22.93
N LYS A 103 -11.16 -6.83 -23.57
CA LYS A 103 -11.48 -7.39 -24.87
C LYS A 103 -10.38 -7.10 -25.89
N LEU A 104 -10.08 -5.82 -26.05
CA LEU A 104 -9.09 -5.34 -27.02
C LEU A 104 -7.69 -5.87 -26.71
N ALA A 105 -7.29 -5.85 -25.43
CA ALA A 105 -6.02 -6.39 -24.99
C ALA A 105 -5.89 -7.90 -25.31
N GLY A 106 -6.90 -8.69 -24.93
CA GLY A 106 -6.88 -10.14 -25.11
C GLY A 106 -6.95 -10.60 -26.57
N GLU A 107 -7.52 -9.78 -27.46
CA GLU A 107 -7.55 -10.04 -28.90
C GLU A 107 -6.23 -9.68 -29.61
N ASN A 108 -5.43 -8.76 -29.06
CA ASN A 108 -4.28 -8.17 -29.76
C ASN A 108 -2.91 -8.42 -29.11
N ILE A 109 -2.85 -8.73 -27.82
CA ILE A 109 -1.59 -8.94 -27.07
C ILE A 109 -1.33 -10.43 -26.83
N THR A 110 -0.16 -10.89 -27.26
CA THR A 110 0.26 -12.30 -27.21
C THR A 110 1.58 -12.52 -26.47
N LYS A 111 2.45 -11.50 -26.41
CA LYS A 111 3.83 -11.63 -25.90
C LYS A 111 4.00 -11.20 -24.45
N ILE A 112 3.32 -10.13 -24.04
CA ILE A 112 3.45 -9.57 -22.69
C ILE A 112 2.27 -10.00 -21.79
N PRO A 113 2.44 -10.03 -20.46
CA PRO A 113 1.35 -10.26 -19.53
C PRO A 113 0.26 -9.19 -19.63
N VAL A 114 -1.00 -9.62 -19.58
CA VAL A 114 -2.18 -8.77 -19.47
C VAL A 114 -2.87 -9.06 -18.14
N ILE A 115 -2.90 -8.07 -17.26
CA ILE A 115 -3.64 -8.14 -16.00
C ILE A 115 -4.94 -7.39 -16.15
N PHE A 116 -6.09 -8.01 -15.90
CA PHE A 116 -7.36 -7.30 -15.88
C PHE A 116 -7.84 -6.97 -14.47
N THR A 117 -8.66 -5.93 -14.38
CA THR A 117 -9.48 -5.65 -13.21
C THR A 117 -10.81 -5.04 -13.62
N MET A 118 -11.76 -4.93 -12.69
CA MET A 118 -13.08 -4.33 -12.95
C MET A 118 -13.89 -5.06 -14.04
N VAL A 119 -13.74 -6.38 -14.13
CA VAL A 119 -14.47 -7.24 -15.09
C VAL A 119 -15.29 -8.28 -14.35
N SER A 120 -16.57 -8.38 -14.73
CA SER A 120 -17.51 -9.41 -14.28
C SER A 120 -17.53 -10.56 -15.28
N ASN A 121 -17.54 -11.79 -14.79
CA ASN A 121 -17.45 -13.05 -15.53
C ASN A 121 -16.36 -13.05 -16.62
N PRO A 122 -15.07 -12.85 -16.29
CA PRO A 122 -14.00 -12.75 -17.29
C PRO A 122 -13.83 -14.02 -18.15
N LYS A 123 -14.34 -15.18 -17.69
CA LYS A 123 -14.34 -16.42 -18.49
C LYS A 123 -15.21 -16.32 -19.75
N SER A 124 -16.23 -15.46 -19.77
CA SER A 124 -17.11 -15.30 -20.93
C SER A 124 -16.41 -14.73 -22.16
N PHE A 125 -15.21 -14.15 -22.00
CA PHE A 125 -14.42 -13.63 -23.11
C PHE A 125 -13.72 -14.75 -23.92
N GLY A 126 -13.68 -15.99 -23.40
CA GLY A 126 -13.17 -17.13 -24.16
C GLY A 126 -11.67 -17.11 -24.45
N PHE A 127 -10.89 -16.31 -23.72
CA PHE A 127 -9.44 -16.28 -23.91
C PHE A 127 -8.80 -17.60 -23.46
N ASN A 128 -8.05 -18.21 -24.38
CA ASN A 128 -7.27 -19.43 -24.11
C ASN A 128 -5.78 -19.14 -23.88
N SER A 129 -5.42 -17.87 -23.70
CA SER A 129 -4.03 -17.45 -23.59
C SER A 129 -3.52 -17.43 -22.15
N GLY A 130 -2.37 -18.06 -21.91
CA GLY A 130 -1.74 -18.11 -20.59
C GLY A 130 -1.07 -16.81 -20.14
N ASN A 131 -1.08 -15.76 -20.97
CA ASN A 131 -0.57 -14.43 -20.61
C ASN A 131 -1.63 -13.54 -19.95
N ILE A 132 -2.89 -13.99 -19.82
CA ILE A 132 -3.97 -13.20 -19.24
C ILE A 132 -4.32 -13.71 -17.85
N CYS A 133 -4.35 -12.81 -16.88
CA CYS A 133 -4.77 -13.05 -15.51
C CYS A 133 -5.44 -11.79 -14.94
N GLY A 134 -6.01 -11.84 -13.73
CA GLY A 134 -6.56 -10.63 -13.15
C GLY A 134 -7.47 -10.83 -11.95
N VAL A 135 -7.89 -9.71 -11.39
CA VAL A 135 -8.81 -9.62 -10.25
C VAL A 135 -10.21 -9.30 -10.77
N GLY A 136 -11.17 -10.19 -10.54
CA GLY A 136 -12.56 -9.98 -10.90
C GLY A 136 -13.24 -8.89 -10.09
N MET A 137 -14.46 -8.53 -10.48
CA MET A 137 -15.35 -7.71 -9.65
C MET A 137 -16.54 -8.49 -9.06
N ASP A 138 -16.67 -9.78 -9.41
CA ASP A 138 -17.77 -10.61 -8.93
C ASP A 138 -17.55 -10.99 -7.46
N ILE A 139 -18.60 -10.89 -6.66
CA ILE A 139 -18.58 -11.30 -5.26
C ILE A 139 -19.03 -12.76 -5.16
N SER A 140 -18.23 -13.56 -4.43
CA SER A 140 -18.58 -14.94 -4.13
C SER A 140 -19.88 -15.02 -3.33
N ILE A 141 -20.76 -15.97 -3.70
CA ILE A 141 -21.99 -16.21 -2.93
C ILE A 141 -21.68 -16.68 -1.51
N ALA A 142 -20.49 -17.24 -1.28
CA ALA A 142 -19.99 -17.62 0.03
C ALA A 142 -19.94 -16.44 1.01
N GLU A 143 -19.67 -15.22 0.53
CA GLU A 143 -19.67 -14.01 1.36
C GLU A 143 -21.08 -13.66 1.85
N PHE A 144 -22.11 -13.92 1.04
CA PHE A 144 -23.50 -13.77 1.46
C PHE A 144 -23.89 -14.82 2.49
N PHE A 145 -23.52 -16.10 2.29
CA PHE A 145 -23.78 -17.16 3.25
C PHE A 145 -23.10 -16.90 4.60
N LYS A 146 -21.83 -16.50 4.58
CA LYS A 146 -21.10 -16.08 5.78
C LYS A 146 -21.86 -14.98 6.53
N THR A 147 -22.25 -13.93 5.82
CA THR A 147 -22.98 -12.78 6.39
C THR A 147 -24.35 -13.19 6.96
N ILE A 148 -25.08 -14.07 6.27
CA ILE A 148 -26.36 -14.61 6.76
C ILE A 148 -26.15 -15.35 8.07
N LYS A 149 -25.10 -16.18 8.20
CA LYS A 149 -24.79 -16.89 9.45
C LYS A 149 -24.33 -15.94 10.57
N GLU A 150 -23.62 -14.88 10.23
CA GLU A 150 -23.23 -13.84 11.20
C GLU A 150 -24.47 -13.07 11.73
N LEU A 151 -25.44 -12.79 10.87
CA LEU A 151 -26.69 -12.11 11.25
C LEU A 151 -27.69 -13.03 11.96
N SER A 152 -27.78 -14.28 11.52
CA SER A 152 -28.69 -15.31 12.06
C SER A 152 -27.97 -16.66 12.10
N PRO A 153 -27.34 -17.02 13.23
CA PRO A 153 -26.65 -18.30 13.39
C PRO A 153 -27.56 -19.52 13.23
N ASN A 154 -28.87 -19.35 13.36
CA ASN A 154 -29.87 -20.41 13.22
C ASN A 154 -30.50 -20.47 11.82
N ALA A 155 -30.14 -19.58 10.89
CA ALA A 155 -30.61 -19.70 9.50
C ALA A 155 -30.15 -21.03 8.90
N GLU A 156 -31.06 -21.72 8.21
CA GLU A 156 -30.85 -23.03 7.59
C GLU A 156 -31.10 -22.98 6.08
N LYS A 157 -32.12 -22.25 5.60
CA LYS A 157 -32.55 -22.31 4.20
C LYS A 157 -32.39 -20.98 3.49
N VAL A 158 -31.70 -21.01 2.35
CA VAL A 158 -31.43 -19.83 1.52
C VAL A 158 -31.85 -20.09 0.07
N ILE A 159 -32.48 -19.12 -0.58
CA ILE A 159 -32.85 -19.22 -1.98
C ILE A 159 -32.47 -17.99 -2.80
N THR A 160 -32.17 -18.23 -4.07
CA THR A 160 -32.07 -17.20 -5.10
C THR A 160 -32.98 -17.52 -6.28
N PHE A 161 -33.43 -16.47 -6.96
CA PHE A 161 -34.19 -16.57 -8.20
C PHE A 161 -33.35 -16.09 -9.39
N TYR A 162 -33.58 -16.70 -10.55
CA TYR A 162 -32.92 -16.31 -11.79
C TYR A 162 -33.86 -16.47 -12.98
N SER A 163 -33.61 -15.74 -14.06
CA SER A 163 -34.37 -15.83 -15.31
C SER A 163 -33.53 -16.35 -16.48
N GLN A 164 -32.22 -16.10 -16.46
CA GLN A 164 -31.31 -16.43 -17.55
C GLN A 164 -30.20 -17.40 -17.14
N PRO A 165 -29.59 -18.14 -18.09
CA PRO A 165 -28.46 -19.04 -17.80
C PRO A 165 -27.28 -18.34 -17.10
N GLU A 166 -27.02 -17.06 -17.38
CA GLU A 166 -25.97 -16.28 -16.73
C GLU A 166 -26.26 -16.08 -15.24
N GLY A 167 -27.53 -15.82 -14.88
CA GLY A 167 -27.95 -15.75 -13.49
C GLY A 167 -27.76 -17.09 -12.78
N GLU A 168 -28.14 -18.19 -13.42
CA GLU A 168 -27.89 -19.53 -12.89
C GLU A 168 -26.41 -19.79 -12.63
N PHE A 169 -25.55 -19.35 -13.55
CA PHE A 169 -24.10 -19.47 -13.43
C PHE A 169 -23.58 -18.71 -12.20
N PHE A 170 -24.04 -17.47 -11.95
CA PHE A 170 -23.66 -16.71 -10.74
C PHE A 170 -24.13 -17.37 -9.45
N ALA A 171 -25.24 -18.12 -9.48
CA ALA A 171 -25.75 -18.85 -8.32
C ALA A 171 -25.04 -20.19 -8.08
N THR A 172 -24.38 -20.76 -9.09
CA THR A 172 -23.91 -22.15 -9.09
C THR A 172 -22.83 -22.44 -8.05
N GLU A 173 -22.02 -21.44 -7.67
CA GLU A 173 -21.09 -21.58 -6.54
C GLU A 173 -21.81 -22.00 -5.24
N GLY A 174 -23.06 -21.56 -5.06
CA GLY A 174 -23.85 -21.79 -3.87
C GLY A 174 -24.07 -23.27 -3.58
N ASP A 175 -24.27 -24.06 -4.64
CA ASP A 175 -24.48 -25.52 -4.56
C ASP A 175 -23.26 -26.28 -4.00
N TYR A 176 -22.07 -25.67 -4.05
CA TYR A 176 -20.83 -26.28 -3.58
C TYR A 176 -20.40 -25.79 -2.20
N VAL A 177 -20.86 -24.61 -1.76
CA VAL A 177 -20.37 -23.95 -0.54
C VAL A 177 -21.42 -23.89 0.57
N ASP A 178 -22.68 -24.25 0.31
CA ASP A 178 -23.78 -24.18 1.29
C ASP A 178 -23.50 -25.02 2.56
N LEU A 179 -23.06 -26.27 2.40
CA LEU A 179 -22.76 -27.18 3.51
C LEU A 179 -21.64 -26.67 4.41
N LYS A 180 -20.66 -25.95 3.84
CA LYS A 180 -19.59 -25.30 4.62
C LYS A 180 -20.15 -24.29 5.63
N TYR A 181 -21.25 -23.63 5.29
CA TYR A 181 -21.93 -22.65 6.15
C TYR A 181 -23.14 -23.24 6.88
N LYS A 182 -23.39 -24.55 6.76
CA LYS A 182 -24.56 -25.25 7.32
C LYS A 182 -25.87 -24.63 6.82
N LEU A 183 -25.94 -24.37 5.52
CA LEU A 183 -27.12 -23.89 4.84
C LEU A 183 -27.57 -24.93 3.80
N LEU A 184 -28.86 -24.93 3.49
CA LEU A 184 -29.48 -25.60 2.37
C LEU A 184 -29.78 -24.52 1.33
N PHE A 185 -28.97 -24.48 0.28
CA PHE A 185 -29.16 -23.51 -0.78
C PHE A 185 -30.08 -24.04 -1.88
N SER A 186 -30.91 -23.16 -2.43
CA SER A 186 -31.76 -23.45 -3.58
C SER A 186 -31.67 -22.32 -4.61
N LYS A 187 -31.69 -22.69 -5.89
CA LYS A 187 -31.83 -21.74 -6.99
C LYS A 187 -33.06 -22.11 -7.81
N ARG A 188 -33.90 -21.12 -8.17
CA ARG A 188 -35.15 -21.37 -8.90
C ARG A 188 -35.27 -20.47 -10.12
N LYS A 189 -35.47 -21.10 -11.28
CA LYS A 189 -35.77 -20.38 -12.52
C LYS A 189 -37.20 -19.85 -12.49
N VAL A 190 -37.36 -18.57 -12.77
CA VAL A 190 -38.65 -17.86 -12.81
C VAL A 190 -38.64 -16.84 -13.95
N SER A 191 -39.82 -16.31 -14.27
CA SER A 191 -39.99 -15.15 -15.13
C SER A 191 -40.67 -14.04 -14.34
N GLU A 192 -40.69 -12.82 -14.89
CA GLU A 192 -41.37 -11.70 -14.25
C GLU A 192 -42.86 -12.00 -14.02
N GLU A 193 -43.53 -12.65 -14.98
CA GLU A 193 -44.97 -12.95 -14.92
C GLU A 193 -45.32 -13.96 -13.82
N ASN A 194 -44.43 -14.92 -13.57
CA ASN A 194 -44.68 -15.98 -12.60
C ASN A 194 -43.99 -15.76 -11.24
N PHE A 195 -43.21 -14.69 -11.09
CA PHE A 195 -42.41 -14.40 -9.89
C PHE A 195 -43.28 -14.38 -8.62
N ARG A 196 -44.36 -13.59 -8.64
CA ARG A 196 -45.33 -13.49 -7.53
C ARG A 196 -45.83 -14.84 -7.07
N SER A 197 -46.32 -15.64 -8.02
CA SER A 197 -46.91 -16.94 -7.73
C SER A 197 -45.88 -17.92 -7.14
N ASN A 198 -44.61 -17.80 -7.53
CA ASN A 198 -43.52 -18.60 -6.99
C ASN A 198 -43.12 -18.15 -5.58
N LEU A 199 -43.13 -16.85 -5.32
CA LEU A 199 -42.79 -16.28 -4.02
C LEU A 199 -43.82 -16.66 -2.95
N GLU A 200 -45.12 -16.57 -3.25
CA GLU A 200 -46.18 -16.95 -2.32
C GLU A 200 -46.18 -18.46 -1.99
N LYS A 201 -45.78 -19.32 -2.94
CA LYS A 201 -45.70 -20.77 -2.72
C LYS A 201 -44.67 -21.17 -1.67
N ILE A 202 -43.62 -20.38 -1.48
CA ILE A 202 -42.49 -20.69 -0.57
C ILE A 202 -42.57 -19.93 0.76
N LYS A 203 -43.73 -19.34 1.06
CA LYS A 203 -43.92 -18.53 2.25
C LYS A 203 -43.68 -19.34 3.51
N GLY A 204 -42.75 -18.86 4.35
CA GLY A 204 -42.35 -19.54 5.59
C GLY A 204 -41.39 -20.71 5.39
N GLU A 205 -40.90 -20.95 4.17
CA GLU A 205 -39.95 -22.05 3.90
C GLU A 205 -38.48 -21.64 4.02
N TYR A 206 -38.13 -20.36 3.85
CA TYR A 206 -36.76 -19.89 3.74
C TYR A 206 -36.46 -18.78 4.75
N ASP A 207 -35.22 -18.76 5.25
CA ASP A 207 -34.73 -17.78 6.22
C ASP A 207 -34.08 -16.57 5.53
N ALA A 208 -33.55 -16.78 4.32
CA ALA A 208 -32.89 -15.72 3.57
C ALA A 208 -33.06 -15.83 2.05
N PHE A 209 -33.05 -14.67 1.41
CA PHE A 209 -33.00 -14.49 -0.04
C PHE A 209 -31.72 -13.77 -0.43
N ILE A 210 -31.13 -14.19 -1.56
CA ILE A 210 -29.98 -13.52 -2.17
C ILE A 210 -30.38 -13.06 -3.56
N ILE A 211 -30.35 -11.75 -3.77
CA ILE A 211 -30.40 -11.16 -5.11
C ILE A 211 -29.05 -11.44 -5.78
N ILE A 212 -29.10 -11.99 -6.99
CA ILE A 212 -27.94 -12.20 -7.84
C ILE A 212 -27.98 -11.24 -9.03
N LYS A 213 -26.89 -11.16 -9.79
CA LYS A 213 -26.86 -10.39 -11.03
C LYS A 213 -27.68 -11.11 -12.12
N ASP A 214 -28.94 -10.73 -12.25
CA ASP A 214 -29.87 -11.28 -13.24
C ASP A 214 -30.86 -10.17 -13.70
N PRO A 215 -31.23 -10.12 -15.00
CA PRO A 215 -32.22 -9.16 -15.52
C PRO A 215 -33.60 -9.22 -14.84
N LEU A 216 -33.93 -10.33 -14.17
CA LEU A 216 -35.15 -10.53 -13.39
C LEU A 216 -35.41 -9.40 -12.40
N TYR A 217 -34.37 -8.90 -11.74
CA TYR A 217 -34.49 -7.94 -10.64
C TYR A 217 -34.65 -6.49 -11.12
N ASN A 218 -35.66 -6.26 -11.95
CA ASN A 218 -36.13 -4.92 -12.27
C ASN A 218 -36.79 -4.27 -11.04
N ARG A 219 -37.18 -2.99 -11.15
CA ARG A 219 -37.78 -2.24 -10.04
C ARG A 219 -39.03 -2.91 -9.45
N SER A 220 -39.94 -3.41 -10.29
CA SER A 220 -41.20 -4.04 -9.86
C SER A 220 -40.93 -5.33 -9.07
N VAL A 221 -40.11 -6.22 -9.63
CA VAL A 221 -39.74 -7.49 -9.00
C VAL A 221 -38.98 -7.25 -7.69
N PHE A 222 -38.09 -6.26 -7.66
CA PHE A 222 -37.37 -5.89 -6.45
C PHE A 222 -38.30 -5.39 -5.34
N GLU A 223 -39.21 -4.46 -5.66
CA GLU A 223 -40.19 -3.92 -4.69
C GLU A 223 -41.08 -5.03 -4.13
N GLU A 224 -41.50 -5.97 -4.97
CA GLU A 224 -42.27 -7.14 -4.57
C GLU A 224 -41.49 -8.08 -3.64
N LEU A 225 -40.26 -8.44 -4.02
CA LEU A 225 -39.40 -9.31 -3.21
C LEU A 225 -39.05 -8.66 -1.86
N SER A 226 -38.69 -7.38 -1.86
CA SER A 226 -38.35 -6.61 -0.67
C SER A 226 -39.51 -6.54 0.31
N SER A 227 -40.71 -6.22 -0.20
CA SER A 227 -41.94 -6.14 0.60
C SER A 227 -42.32 -7.49 1.20
N PHE A 228 -42.23 -8.56 0.40
CA PHE A 228 -42.48 -9.91 0.88
C PHE A 228 -41.48 -10.33 1.95
N ALA A 229 -40.19 -10.09 1.73
CA ALA A 229 -39.14 -10.42 2.69
C ALA A 229 -39.35 -9.68 4.01
N GLN A 230 -39.66 -8.38 3.96
CA GLN A 230 -39.89 -7.57 5.16
C GLN A 230 -41.11 -8.07 5.94
N LYS A 231 -42.24 -8.29 5.25
CA LYS A 231 -43.48 -8.79 5.87
C LYS A 231 -43.32 -10.15 6.53
N ASN A 232 -42.47 -11.00 5.97
CA ASN A 232 -42.23 -12.36 6.45
C ASN A 232 -40.94 -12.49 7.29
N LYS A 233 -40.26 -11.38 7.60
CA LYS A 233 -39.02 -11.32 8.40
C LYS A 233 -37.87 -12.17 7.82
N ILE A 234 -37.73 -12.15 6.51
CA ILE A 234 -36.69 -12.88 5.76
C ILE A 234 -35.49 -11.96 5.54
N ILE A 235 -34.28 -12.49 5.74
CA ILE A 235 -33.04 -11.75 5.44
C ILE A 235 -32.92 -11.58 3.92
N LEU A 236 -32.75 -10.35 3.44
CA LEU A 236 -32.55 -10.07 2.02
C LEU A 236 -31.15 -9.47 1.78
N GLY A 237 -30.28 -10.23 1.09
CA GLY A 237 -28.94 -9.80 0.69
C GLY A 237 -28.88 -9.39 -0.78
N ALA A 238 -28.05 -8.39 -1.12
CA ALA A 238 -27.90 -7.91 -2.49
C ALA A 238 -26.46 -7.51 -2.88
N PRO A 239 -26.10 -7.54 -4.19
CA PRO A 239 -24.74 -7.26 -4.65
C PRO A 239 -24.46 -5.76 -4.89
N PHE A 240 -25.42 -4.89 -4.54
CA PHE A 240 -25.32 -3.45 -4.81
C PHE A 240 -25.75 -2.59 -3.60
N PRO A 241 -24.96 -1.57 -3.21
CA PRO A 241 -25.28 -0.73 -2.06
C PRO A 241 -26.58 0.07 -2.22
N ALA A 242 -26.96 0.39 -3.47
CA ALA A 242 -28.18 1.13 -3.76
C ALA A 242 -29.44 0.37 -3.32
N LEU A 243 -29.43 -0.97 -3.38
CA LEU A 243 -30.57 -1.81 -3.01
C LEU A 243 -30.77 -1.87 -1.49
N VAL A 244 -29.71 -1.68 -0.70
CA VAL A 244 -29.79 -1.63 0.76
C VAL A 244 -30.65 -0.46 1.23
N ARG A 245 -30.43 0.72 0.63
CA ARG A 245 -31.27 1.89 0.88
C ARG A 245 -32.70 1.72 0.36
N ALA A 246 -32.88 0.89 -0.68
CA ALA A 246 -34.17 0.66 -1.30
C ALA A 246 -35.01 -0.43 -0.60
N GLY A 247 -34.43 -1.25 0.28
CA GLY A 247 -35.18 -2.20 1.10
C GLY A 247 -34.58 -3.60 1.20
N THR A 248 -33.26 -3.76 1.19
CA THR A 248 -32.61 -5.04 1.56
C THR A 248 -32.03 -4.96 2.96
N THR A 249 -31.92 -6.10 3.64
CA THR A 249 -31.31 -6.20 4.97
C THR A 249 -29.84 -5.79 4.94
N PHE A 250 -29.11 -6.30 3.95
CA PHE A 250 -27.71 -5.96 3.76
C PHE A 250 -27.33 -5.96 2.28
N GLY A 251 -26.14 -5.43 1.99
CA GLY A 251 -25.53 -5.48 0.67
C GLY A 251 -24.03 -5.70 0.78
N ILE A 252 -23.51 -6.45 -0.19
CA ILE A 252 -22.08 -6.73 -0.31
C ILE A 252 -21.66 -6.29 -1.71
N SER A 253 -20.65 -5.44 -1.82
CA SER A 253 -20.16 -4.98 -3.12
C SER A 253 -18.63 -4.98 -3.16
N PRO A 254 -18.02 -5.08 -4.35
CA PRO A 254 -16.59 -4.87 -4.46
C PRO A 254 -16.23 -3.46 -3.99
N GLU A 255 -15.06 -3.33 -3.37
CA GLU A 255 -14.45 -2.05 -3.08
C GLU A 255 -13.44 -1.75 -4.20
N TYR A 256 -13.77 -0.80 -5.08
CA TYR A 256 -13.04 -0.63 -6.35
C TYR A 256 -11.56 -0.25 -6.15
N ASN A 257 -11.25 0.58 -5.16
CA ASN A 257 -9.86 0.89 -4.79
C ASN A 257 -9.10 -0.35 -4.29
N LYS A 258 -9.77 -1.24 -3.54
CA LYS A 258 -9.18 -2.49 -3.07
C LYS A 258 -8.86 -3.43 -4.23
N LEU A 259 -9.76 -3.56 -5.21
CA LEU A 259 -9.48 -4.30 -6.44
C LEU A 259 -8.25 -3.74 -7.15
N GLY A 260 -8.12 -2.41 -7.17
CA GLY A 260 -6.94 -1.73 -7.70
C GLY A 260 -5.64 -2.11 -6.98
N ILE A 261 -5.64 -2.04 -5.65
CA ILE A 261 -4.50 -2.43 -4.80
C ILE A 261 -4.07 -3.87 -5.09
N GLU A 262 -5.02 -4.81 -5.09
CA GLU A 262 -4.77 -6.23 -5.38
C GLU A 262 -4.20 -6.44 -6.80
N THR A 263 -4.67 -5.64 -7.75
CA THR A 263 -4.20 -5.66 -9.15
C THR A 263 -2.76 -5.14 -9.26
N GLY A 264 -2.42 -4.05 -8.55
CA GLY A 264 -1.05 -3.53 -8.52
C GLY A 264 -0.08 -4.48 -7.80
N ASP A 265 -0.52 -5.11 -6.70
CA ASP A 265 0.27 -6.13 -6.01
C ASP A 265 0.52 -7.35 -6.91
N LEU A 266 -0.50 -7.78 -7.68
CA LEU A 266 -0.36 -8.83 -8.68
C LEU A 266 0.64 -8.43 -9.78
N ALA A 267 0.58 -7.18 -10.26
CA ALA A 267 1.53 -6.66 -11.24
C ALA A 267 2.97 -6.69 -10.71
N ASN A 268 3.23 -6.24 -9.49
CA ASN A 268 4.56 -6.29 -8.87
C ASN A 268 5.08 -7.73 -8.71
N ARG A 269 4.21 -8.69 -8.34
CA ARG A 269 4.60 -10.11 -8.26
C ARG A 269 5.01 -10.68 -9.63
N ILE A 270 4.32 -10.30 -10.70
CA ILE A 270 4.63 -10.73 -12.06
C ILE A 270 5.90 -10.06 -12.57
N LEU A 271 6.07 -8.75 -12.35
CA LEU A 271 7.25 -8.00 -12.78
C LEU A 271 8.53 -8.40 -12.05
N SER A 272 8.42 -8.81 -10.79
CA SER A 272 9.55 -9.35 -10.00
C SER A 272 9.83 -10.83 -10.26
N GLU A 273 9.19 -11.44 -11.27
CA GLU A 273 9.33 -12.86 -11.66
C GLU A 273 9.01 -13.86 -10.53
N LYS A 274 8.37 -13.41 -9.45
CA LYS A 274 7.89 -14.26 -8.35
C LYS A 274 6.65 -15.07 -8.73
N SER A 275 5.94 -14.66 -9.79
CA SER A 275 4.72 -15.28 -10.27
C SER A 275 4.50 -15.06 -11.77
N SER A 276 3.43 -15.61 -12.34
CA SER A 276 3.04 -15.44 -13.74
C SER A 276 1.52 -15.54 -13.90
N CYS A 277 0.97 -14.99 -15.00
CA CYS A 277 -0.46 -15.10 -15.27
C CYS A 277 -0.96 -16.55 -15.39
N LYS A 278 -0.12 -17.49 -15.87
CA LYS A 278 -0.45 -18.92 -15.89
C LYS A 278 -0.74 -19.49 -14.49
N THR A 279 -0.08 -18.94 -13.48
CA THR A 279 -0.20 -19.38 -12.08
C THR A 279 -1.36 -18.67 -11.39
N GLU A 280 -1.44 -17.35 -11.52
CA GLU A 280 -2.41 -16.50 -10.79
C GLU A 280 -3.83 -16.64 -11.35
N LYS A 281 -3.98 -16.84 -12.67
CA LYS A 281 -5.27 -17.01 -13.35
C LYS A 281 -6.29 -15.92 -12.96
N PHE A 282 -7.45 -16.32 -12.46
CA PHE A 282 -8.54 -15.45 -12.04
C PHE A 282 -8.66 -15.45 -10.52
N ILE A 283 -8.68 -14.26 -9.95
CA ILE A 283 -8.76 -14.03 -8.50
C ILE A 283 -10.09 -13.34 -8.20
N LEU A 284 -10.83 -13.84 -7.20
CA LEU A 284 -12.02 -13.17 -6.67
C LEU A 284 -11.60 -12.11 -5.63
N PRO A 285 -12.35 -11.01 -5.50
CA PRO A 285 -12.10 -9.99 -4.48
C PRO A 285 -12.07 -10.57 -3.07
N ASP A 286 -11.10 -10.16 -2.26
CA ASP A 286 -11.10 -10.41 -0.81
C ASP A 286 -11.75 -9.23 -0.07
N LYS A 287 -12.43 -9.52 1.05
CA LYS A 287 -13.02 -8.54 1.97
C LYS A 287 -13.87 -7.45 1.29
N PRO A 288 -15.01 -7.80 0.69
CA PRO A 288 -15.88 -6.83 0.06
C PRO A 288 -16.48 -5.83 1.06
N ALA A 289 -16.83 -4.65 0.54
CA ALA A 289 -17.55 -3.62 1.27
C ALA A 289 -18.91 -4.13 1.72
N PHE A 290 -19.28 -3.82 2.96
CA PHE A 290 -20.49 -4.32 3.59
C PHE A 290 -21.39 -3.17 4.03
N PHE A 291 -22.67 -3.28 3.67
CA PHE A 291 -23.69 -2.29 3.95
C PHE A 291 -24.84 -2.96 4.69
N LEU A 292 -25.34 -2.30 5.74
CA LEU A 292 -26.42 -2.82 6.57
C LEU A 292 -27.56 -1.80 6.62
N ASN A 293 -28.79 -2.27 6.46
CA ASN A 293 -29.98 -1.50 6.78
C ASN A 293 -30.43 -1.86 8.20
N GLU A 294 -29.96 -1.10 9.18
CA GLU A 294 -30.26 -1.36 10.60
C GLU A 294 -31.76 -1.28 10.90
N THR A 295 -32.48 -0.36 10.27
CA THR A 295 -33.94 -0.23 10.42
C THR A 295 -34.65 -1.49 9.92
N TYR A 296 -34.33 -1.94 8.70
CA TYR A 296 -34.89 -3.16 8.13
C TYR A 296 -34.57 -4.38 9.01
N ALA A 297 -33.34 -4.48 9.49
CA ALA A 297 -32.92 -5.58 10.34
C ALA A 297 -33.72 -5.61 11.65
N ALA A 298 -33.90 -4.44 12.30
CA ALA A 298 -34.69 -4.31 13.52
C ALA A 298 -36.18 -4.63 13.30
N GLU A 299 -36.79 -4.12 12.24
CA GLU A 299 -38.19 -4.42 11.86
C GLU A 299 -38.42 -5.89 11.55
N SER A 300 -37.39 -6.57 11.01
CA SER A 300 -37.39 -8.01 10.77
C SER A 300 -37.12 -8.85 12.02
N GLY A 301 -36.91 -8.21 13.18
CA GLY A 301 -36.61 -8.89 14.45
C GLY A 301 -35.20 -9.47 14.55
N LEU A 302 -34.25 -9.01 13.72
CA LEU A 302 -32.86 -9.45 13.75
C LEU A 302 -32.07 -8.71 14.83
N ASN A 303 -31.44 -9.46 15.72
CA ASN A 303 -30.48 -8.92 16.69
C ASN A 303 -29.09 -8.87 16.05
N VAL A 304 -28.78 -7.77 15.36
CA VAL A 304 -27.51 -7.61 14.66
C VAL A 304 -26.33 -7.55 15.65
N PRO A 305 -25.32 -8.44 15.54
CA PRO A 305 -24.11 -8.39 16.37
C PRO A 305 -23.34 -7.08 16.24
N ILE A 306 -22.63 -6.69 17.31
CA ILE A 306 -21.92 -5.40 17.34
C ILE A 306 -20.79 -5.34 16.31
N GLU A 307 -20.16 -6.48 16.03
CA GLU A 307 -19.09 -6.62 15.04
C GLU A 307 -19.60 -6.31 13.62
N ILE A 308 -20.83 -6.74 13.30
CA ILE A 308 -21.47 -6.51 12.01
C ILE A 308 -21.87 -5.04 11.85
N LYS A 309 -22.37 -4.42 12.92
CA LYS A 309 -22.65 -2.98 12.95
C LYS A 309 -21.38 -2.16 12.75
N GLU A 310 -20.31 -2.49 13.45
CA GLU A 310 -19.03 -1.79 13.31
C GLU A 310 -18.45 -1.98 11.90
N ARG A 311 -18.51 -3.18 11.32
CA ARG A 311 -18.11 -3.41 9.91
C ARG A 311 -18.86 -2.49 8.94
N ALA A 312 -20.19 -2.41 9.04
CA ALA A 312 -21.01 -1.55 8.19
C ALA A 312 -20.69 -0.06 8.39
N LYS A 313 -20.48 0.35 9.64
CA LYS A 313 -20.12 1.72 10.01
C LYS A 313 -18.76 2.13 9.45
N LEU A 314 -17.76 1.24 9.44
CA LEU A 314 -16.46 1.51 8.82
C LEU A 314 -16.61 1.73 7.31
N THR A 315 -17.39 0.90 6.61
CA THR A 315 -17.69 1.11 5.18
C THR A 315 -18.40 2.46 4.94
N GLN A 316 -19.36 2.84 5.79
CA GLN A 316 -20.03 4.14 5.69
C GLN A 316 -19.06 5.30 5.94
N LEU A 317 -18.24 5.23 6.98
CA LEU A 317 -17.22 6.24 7.29
C LEU A 317 -16.23 6.37 6.13
N PHE A 318 -15.83 5.26 5.52
CA PHE A 318 -14.95 5.29 4.36
C PHE A 318 -15.57 6.07 3.20
N ALA A 319 -16.83 5.78 2.85
CA ALA A 319 -17.56 6.53 1.82
C ALA A 319 -17.66 8.04 2.16
N VAL A 320 -17.88 8.40 3.43
CA VAL A 320 -17.86 9.80 3.88
C VAL A 320 -16.48 10.43 3.69
N GLY A 321 -15.40 9.73 4.02
CA GLY A 321 -14.03 10.19 3.82
C GLY A 321 -13.72 10.48 2.35
N ILE A 322 -14.14 9.60 1.45
CA ILE A 322 -14.00 9.79 -0.01
C ILE A 322 -14.79 11.01 -0.49
N ASN A 323 -16.03 11.18 -0.05
CA ASN A 323 -16.84 12.35 -0.42
C ASN A 323 -16.20 13.66 0.06
N LEU A 324 -15.71 13.70 1.31
CA LEU A 324 -14.99 14.86 1.84
C LEU A 324 -13.72 15.17 1.05
N LEU A 325 -12.98 14.14 0.63
CA LEU A 325 -11.81 14.28 -0.22
C LEU A 325 -12.18 14.87 -1.58
N ASN A 326 -13.26 14.38 -2.21
CA ASN A 326 -13.75 14.87 -3.50
C ASN A 326 -14.24 16.32 -3.42
N GLU A 327 -14.81 16.72 -2.28
CA GLU A 327 -15.18 18.11 -1.96
C GLU A 327 -13.99 18.99 -1.59
N GLY A 328 -12.76 18.46 -1.57
CA GLY A 328 -11.55 19.20 -1.18
C GLY A 328 -11.43 19.50 0.33
N LYS A 329 -12.29 18.90 1.17
CA LYS A 329 -12.28 19.05 2.64
C LYS A 329 -11.22 18.14 3.27
N LEU A 330 -9.96 18.37 2.92
CA LEU A 330 -8.83 17.49 3.24
C LEU A 330 -8.65 17.22 4.74
N LYS A 331 -8.79 18.25 5.59
CA LYS A 331 -8.67 18.08 7.06
C LYS A 331 -9.73 17.13 7.61
N SER A 332 -10.97 17.27 7.16
CA SER A 332 -12.07 16.41 7.60
C SER A 332 -11.90 14.99 7.07
N ALA A 333 -11.52 14.83 5.79
CA ALA A 333 -11.22 13.54 5.20
C ALA A 333 -10.11 12.80 5.96
N ARG A 334 -9.03 13.52 6.31
CA ARG A 334 -7.92 13.00 7.13
C ARG A 334 -8.41 12.42 8.46
N VAL A 335 -9.20 13.18 9.21
CA VAL A 335 -9.73 12.75 10.52
C VAL A 335 -10.58 11.48 10.38
N ILE A 336 -11.40 11.40 9.34
CA ILE A 336 -12.21 10.20 9.07
C ILE A 336 -11.33 8.99 8.78
N PHE A 337 -10.33 9.11 7.90
CA PHE A 337 -9.43 8.00 7.58
C PHE A 337 -8.57 7.57 8.77
N GLU A 338 -8.03 8.51 9.57
CA GLU A 338 -7.31 8.21 10.81
C GLU A 338 -8.21 7.49 11.83
N THR A 339 -9.49 7.86 11.91
CA THR A 339 -10.47 7.20 12.79
C THR A 339 -10.71 5.76 12.36
N ILE A 340 -10.81 5.50 11.05
CA ILE A 340 -10.96 4.14 10.52
C ILE A 340 -9.70 3.32 10.81
N LEU A 341 -8.50 3.84 10.56
CA LEU A 341 -7.24 3.11 10.83
C LEU A 341 -7.01 2.83 12.32
N LYS A 342 -7.57 3.64 13.23
CA LYS A 342 -7.54 3.32 14.66
C LYS A 342 -8.32 2.04 14.99
N LYS A 343 -9.34 1.71 14.20
CA LYS A 343 -10.21 0.53 14.37
C LYS A 343 -9.76 -0.65 13.50
N ASP A 344 -9.28 -0.37 12.30
CA ASP A 344 -8.75 -1.35 11.35
C ASP A 344 -7.37 -0.88 10.82
N PRO A 345 -6.28 -1.10 11.58
CA PRO A 345 -4.95 -0.62 11.22
C PRO A 345 -4.40 -1.21 9.92
N ASN A 346 -4.95 -2.33 9.46
CA ASN A 346 -4.50 -3.04 8.27
C ASN A 346 -5.35 -2.71 7.03
N ASN A 347 -6.22 -1.70 7.12
CA ASN A 347 -7.03 -1.28 5.98
C ASN A 347 -6.17 -0.57 4.93
N GLN A 348 -5.77 -1.32 3.90
CA GLN A 348 -4.92 -0.81 2.82
C GLN A 348 -5.61 0.31 2.04
N SER A 349 -6.91 0.18 1.76
CA SER A 349 -7.65 1.18 1.01
C SER A 349 -7.69 2.53 1.72
N VAL A 350 -7.98 2.53 3.02
CA VAL A 350 -7.95 3.74 3.86
C VAL A 350 -6.54 4.30 3.97
N SER A 351 -5.53 3.44 4.09
CA SER A 351 -4.12 3.86 4.15
C SER A 351 -3.70 4.60 2.88
N SER A 352 -4.05 4.07 1.70
CA SER A 352 -3.80 4.73 0.42
C SER A 352 -4.51 6.09 0.38
N TYR A 353 -5.81 6.17 0.67
CA TYR A 353 -6.51 7.46 0.64
C TYR A 353 -6.00 8.48 1.66
N LEU A 354 -5.60 8.04 2.86
CA LEU A 354 -4.96 8.92 3.83
C LEU A 354 -3.63 9.49 3.28
N GLN A 355 -2.85 8.66 2.58
CA GLN A 355 -1.63 9.09 1.91
C GLN A 355 -1.91 10.18 0.86
N LEU A 356 -2.94 9.99 0.02
CA LEU A 356 -3.36 11.02 -0.94
C LEU A 356 -3.81 12.31 -0.26
N VAL A 357 -4.55 12.22 0.85
CA VAL A 357 -4.95 13.40 1.62
C VAL A 357 -3.73 14.15 2.15
N ILE A 358 -2.77 13.43 2.74
CA ILE A 358 -1.52 14.03 3.25
C ILE A 358 -0.75 14.69 2.11
N GLU A 359 -0.62 14.04 0.96
CA GLU A 359 0.04 14.59 -0.22
C GLU A 359 -0.65 15.87 -0.71
N LYS A 360 -1.98 15.87 -0.86
CA LYS A 360 -2.73 17.08 -1.24
C LYS A 360 -2.58 18.21 -0.22
N MET A 361 -2.48 17.90 1.06
CA MET A 361 -2.31 18.90 2.13
C MET A 361 -0.88 19.46 2.19
N THR A 362 0.12 18.64 1.85
CA THR A 362 1.53 18.93 2.18
C THR A 362 2.45 19.02 0.96
N GLY A 363 1.95 18.70 -0.23
CA GLY A 363 2.72 18.55 -1.47
C GLY A 363 3.63 19.73 -1.79
N GLY A 364 3.15 20.96 -1.60
CA GLY A 364 3.98 22.16 -1.76
C GLY A 364 5.15 22.18 -0.77
N LYS A 365 4.89 21.89 0.51
CA LYS A 365 5.91 21.92 1.55
C LYS A 365 6.89 20.76 1.45
N THR A 366 6.42 19.56 1.15
CA THR A 366 7.28 18.40 0.93
C THR A 366 8.16 18.60 -0.30
N LYS A 367 7.65 19.20 -1.38
CA LYS A 367 8.43 19.55 -2.56
C LYS A 367 9.54 20.55 -2.26
N GLU A 368 9.26 21.62 -1.51
CA GLU A 368 10.28 22.58 -1.06
C GLU A 368 11.40 21.91 -0.25
N LEU A 369 11.02 21.08 0.72
CA LEU A 369 11.97 20.38 1.59
C LEU A 369 12.80 19.34 0.81
N LEU A 370 12.19 18.61 -0.13
CA LEU A 370 12.91 17.70 -1.02
C LEU A 370 13.93 18.45 -1.89
N GLN A 371 13.53 19.58 -2.48
CA GLN A 371 14.46 20.41 -3.25
C GLN A 371 15.62 20.89 -2.38
N SER A 372 15.36 21.36 -1.16
CA SER A 372 16.42 21.76 -0.22
C SER A 372 17.34 20.59 0.14
N ALA A 373 16.79 19.39 0.37
CA ALA A 373 17.55 18.19 0.67
C ALA A 373 18.50 17.83 -0.50
N ASP A 374 18.00 17.89 -1.73
CA ASP A 374 18.77 17.63 -2.95
C ASP A 374 19.87 18.69 -3.17
N GLU A 375 19.60 19.96 -2.88
CA GLU A 375 20.60 21.04 -2.95
C GLU A 375 21.72 20.85 -1.94
N TYR A 376 21.40 20.48 -0.69
CA TYR A 376 22.42 20.14 0.31
C TYR A 376 23.22 18.91 -0.11
N TYR A 377 22.57 17.89 -0.66
CA TYR A 377 23.23 16.68 -1.15
C TYR A 377 24.25 17.02 -2.25
N LYS A 378 23.86 17.81 -3.25
CA LYS A 378 24.73 18.25 -4.35
C LYS A 378 25.94 19.06 -3.88
N LYS A 379 25.81 19.80 -2.77
CA LYS A 379 26.90 20.57 -2.15
C LYS A 379 27.82 19.70 -1.25
N GLY A 380 27.54 18.41 -1.09
CA GLY A 380 28.27 17.53 -0.17
C GLY A 380 27.90 17.71 1.31
N ASN A 381 26.88 18.53 1.59
CA ASN A 381 26.37 18.79 2.94
C ASN A 381 25.39 17.69 3.37
N TYR A 382 25.88 16.46 3.48
CA TYR A 382 25.04 15.28 3.67
C TYR A 382 24.27 15.29 5.00
N SER A 383 24.84 15.85 6.07
CA SER A 383 24.14 15.96 7.36
C SER A 383 22.87 16.83 7.26
N GLN A 384 22.96 18.00 6.61
CA GLN A 384 21.81 18.86 6.37
C GLN A 384 20.81 18.20 5.42
N SER A 385 21.29 17.54 4.36
CA SER A 385 20.44 16.80 3.42
C SER A 385 19.59 15.74 4.14
N ARG A 386 20.20 14.92 5.01
CA ARG A 386 19.49 13.93 5.83
C ARG A 386 18.44 14.58 6.73
N ALA A 387 18.77 15.71 7.37
CA ALA A 387 17.84 16.42 8.23
C ALA A 387 16.60 16.93 7.47
N GLU A 388 16.78 17.43 6.24
CA GLU A 388 15.65 17.84 5.39
C GLU A 388 14.79 16.64 4.96
N TYR A 389 15.38 15.51 4.54
CA TYR A 389 14.60 14.29 4.26
C TYR A 389 13.85 13.77 5.49
N GLN A 390 14.43 13.86 6.69
CA GLN A 390 13.75 13.49 7.94
C GLN A 390 12.53 14.39 8.22
N LYS A 391 12.61 15.70 7.95
CA LYS A 391 11.45 16.60 8.05
C LYS A 391 10.36 16.21 7.07
N VAL A 392 10.71 15.82 5.84
CA VAL A 392 9.75 15.32 4.86
C VAL A 392 9.06 14.06 5.38
N LEU A 393 9.82 13.11 5.92
CA LEU A 393 9.26 11.86 6.48
C LEU A 393 8.45 12.08 7.76
N PHE A 394 8.72 13.13 8.53
CA PHE A 394 7.87 13.52 9.65
C PHE A 394 6.49 13.99 9.18
N ILE A 395 6.42 14.68 8.04
CA ILE A 395 5.17 15.18 7.44
C ILE A 395 4.44 14.06 6.70
N ASN A 396 5.18 13.29 5.91
CA ASN A 396 4.69 12.18 5.10
C ASN A 396 5.62 10.97 5.28
N PRO A 397 5.34 10.10 6.27
CA PRO A 397 6.19 8.95 6.58
C PRO A 397 6.34 7.94 5.44
N ASN A 398 5.38 7.89 4.51
CA ASN A 398 5.34 6.93 3.41
C ASN A 398 5.89 7.47 2.09
N LEU A 399 6.45 8.68 2.07
CA LEU A 399 7.01 9.24 0.84
C LEU A 399 8.32 8.55 0.46
N GLN A 400 8.25 7.63 -0.51
CA GLN A 400 9.38 6.77 -0.91
C GLN A 400 10.61 7.57 -1.33
N VAL A 401 10.43 8.65 -2.12
CA VAL A 401 11.53 9.52 -2.55
C VAL A 401 12.33 10.07 -1.37
N ALA A 402 11.66 10.41 -0.27
CA ALA A 402 12.34 10.91 0.93
C ALA A 402 13.03 9.79 1.72
N ARG A 403 12.48 8.56 1.74
CA ARG A 403 13.14 7.39 2.35
C ARG A 403 14.42 7.03 1.59
N ASP A 404 14.34 6.95 0.27
CA ASP A 404 15.47 6.65 -0.60
C ASP A 404 16.54 7.74 -0.54
N GLY A 405 16.11 9.01 -0.57
CA GLY A 405 16.99 10.16 -0.39
C GLY A 405 17.71 10.14 0.96
N LEU A 406 17.00 9.85 2.05
CA LEU A 406 17.59 9.71 3.38
C LEU A 406 18.61 8.56 3.44
N ALA A 407 18.29 7.40 2.87
CA ALA A 407 19.20 6.26 2.81
C ALA A 407 20.47 6.61 2.02
N THR A 408 20.30 7.23 0.86
CA THR A 408 21.40 7.67 -0.02
C THR A 408 22.28 8.71 0.67
N ALA A 409 21.70 9.73 1.28
CA ALA A 409 22.42 10.76 2.02
C ALA A 409 23.13 10.22 3.27
N THR A 410 22.54 9.21 3.94
CA THR A 410 23.17 8.53 5.07
C THR A 410 24.41 7.75 4.65
N PHE A 411 24.31 6.98 3.55
CA PHE A 411 25.47 6.28 3.00
C PHE A 411 26.56 7.25 2.52
N ALA A 412 26.19 8.30 1.79
CA ALA A 412 27.14 9.29 1.29
C ALA A 412 27.88 10.03 2.43
N GLN A 413 27.18 10.39 3.52
CA GLN A 413 27.81 10.95 4.71
C GLN A 413 28.84 9.98 5.31
N SER A 414 28.46 8.71 5.46
CA SER A 414 29.36 7.68 5.98
C SER A 414 30.60 7.50 5.11
N GLU A 415 30.47 7.52 3.79
CA GLU A 415 31.61 7.48 2.86
C GLU A 415 32.49 8.72 2.94
N ALA A 416 31.92 9.93 3.10
CA ALA A 416 32.69 11.15 3.27
C ALA A 416 33.51 11.12 4.57
N GLU A 417 32.91 10.63 5.67
CA GLU A 417 33.61 10.38 6.94
C GLU A 417 34.74 9.35 6.74
N ARG A 418 34.49 8.26 6.02
CA ARG A 418 35.51 7.24 5.70
C ARG A 418 36.70 7.82 4.93
N ILE A 419 36.44 8.63 3.90
CA ILE A 419 37.49 9.27 3.08
C ILE A 419 38.29 10.26 3.94
N SER A 420 37.63 11.01 4.82
CA SER A 420 38.32 11.88 5.79
C SER A 420 39.23 11.07 6.72
N ALA A 421 38.76 9.91 7.19
CA ALA A 421 39.54 8.99 8.00
C ALA A 421 40.79 8.48 7.26
N GLU A 422 40.66 8.08 6.00
CA GLU A 422 41.81 7.68 5.17
C GLU A 422 42.84 8.80 5.03
N HIS A 423 42.40 10.03 4.83
CA HIS A 423 43.30 11.18 4.72
C HIS A 423 44.06 11.42 6.03
N LEU A 424 43.37 11.31 7.18
CA LEU A 424 43.99 11.40 8.50
C LEU A 424 45.04 10.28 8.71
N ALA A 425 44.71 9.05 8.32
CA ALA A 425 45.61 7.90 8.45
C ALA A 425 46.88 8.09 7.61
N ARG A 426 46.76 8.53 6.36
CA ARG A 426 47.90 8.82 5.47
C ARG A 426 48.81 9.92 5.99
N ASN A 427 48.25 10.88 6.74
CA ASN A 427 49.00 11.96 7.38
C ASN A 427 49.57 11.57 8.76
N GLY A 428 49.52 10.29 9.14
CA GLY A 428 50.04 9.78 10.41
C GLY A 428 49.17 10.08 11.63
N LYS A 429 47.99 10.67 11.45
CA LYS A 429 47.02 10.96 12.54
C LYS A 429 46.15 9.74 12.82
N VAL A 430 46.77 8.66 13.28
CA VAL A 430 46.15 7.33 13.37
C VAL A 430 44.91 7.31 14.28
N PHE A 431 44.98 7.92 15.47
CA PHE A 431 43.85 7.91 16.41
C PHE A 431 42.67 8.76 15.94
N ASP A 432 42.93 9.88 15.25
CA ASP A 432 41.88 10.69 14.64
C ASP A 432 41.22 9.95 13.47
N ALA A 433 42.00 9.19 12.70
CA ALA A 433 41.47 8.30 11.67
C ALA A 433 40.55 7.23 12.27
N ILE A 434 40.96 6.54 13.35
CA ILE A 434 40.12 5.55 14.04
C ILE A 434 38.80 6.19 14.50
N LYS A 435 38.85 7.36 15.15
CA LYS A 435 37.64 8.09 15.58
C LYS A 435 36.72 8.41 14.40
N MET A 436 37.29 8.80 13.26
CA MET A 436 36.52 9.14 12.07
C MET A 436 35.90 7.90 11.40
N TYR A 437 36.60 6.76 11.33
CA TYR A 437 35.99 5.49 10.89
C TYR A 437 34.85 5.06 11.81
N LEU A 438 34.99 5.24 13.12
CA LEU A 438 33.91 4.99 14.08
C LEU A 438 32.73 5.93 13.87
N SER A 439 32.96 7.20 13.48
CA SER A 439 31.89 8.12 13.08
C SER A 439 31.16 7.59 11.84
N SER A 440 31.92 7.19 10.81
CA SER A 440 31.39 6.61 9.58
C SER A 440 30.47 5.41 9.85
N LEU A 441 30.89 4.51 10.76
CA LEU A 441 30.10 3.35 11.18
C LEU A 441 28.92 3.70 12.08
N ARG A 442 28.99 4.77 12.87
CA ARG A 442 27.83 5.29 13.63
C ARG A 442 26.77 5.85 12.68
N THR A 443 27.20 6.52 11.62
CA THR A 443 26.32 7.08 10.58
C THR A 443 25.68 5.96 9.74
N TYR A 444 26.47 4.98 9.28
CA TYR A 444 25.98 3.84 8.50
C TYR A 444 26.72 2.55 8.95
N PRO A 445 26.13 1.77 9.88
CA PRO A 445 26.77 0.58 10.45
C PRO A 445 27.15 -0.51 9.44
N GLN A 446 26.47 -0.55 8.30
CA GLN A 446 26.72 -1.53 7.24
C GLN A 446 27.85 -1.11 6.28
N ASN A 447 28.61 -0.04 6.57
CA ASN A 447 29.74 0.36 5.74
C ASN A 447 30.91 -0.63 5.87
N SER A 448 30.94 -1.63 4.99
CA SER A 448 31.95 -2.69 4.98
C SER A 448 33.36 -2.16 4.73
N LYS A 449 33.51 -1.10 3.93
CA LYS A 449 34.81 -0.45 3.69
C LYS A 449 35.32 0.20 4.96
N SER A 450 34.52 1.00 5.65
CA SER A 450 34.91 1.61 6.93
C SER A 450 35.26 0.57 7.97
N SER A 451 34.49 -0.52 8.05
CA SER A 451 34.77 -1.61 8.98
C SER A 451 36.09 -2.31 8.66
N GLY A 452 36.37 -2.59 7.38
CA GLY A 452 37.60 -3.23 6.93
C GLY A 452 38.83 -2.39 7.22
N GLU A 453 38.81 -1.11 6.84
CA GLU A 453 39.91 -0.16 7.05
C GLU A 453 40.17 0.10 8.54
N LEU A 454 39.11 0.25 9.34
CA LEU A 454 39.22 0.35 10.80
C LEU A 454 39.92 -0.88 11.38
N ASN A 455 39.52 -2.07 10.96
CA ASN A 455 40.13 -3.30 11.44
C ASN A 455 41.61 -3.39 11.05
N HIS A 456 41.94 -3.04 9.81
CA HIS A 456 43.33 -3.00 9.35
C HIS A 456 44.21 -2.08 10.21
N ILE A 457 43.76 -0.85 10.47
CA ILE A 457 44.48 0.09 11.34
C ILE A 457 44.62 -0.45 12.77
N ARG A 458 43.55 -1.01 13.33
CA ARG A 458 43.59 -1.59 14.68
C ARG A 458 44.61 -2.73 14.78
N VAL A 459 44.64 -3.63 13.79
CA VAL A 459 45.62 -4.72 13.73
C VAL A 459 47.05 -4.17 13.64
N SER A 460 47.29 -3.14 12.83
CA SER A 460 48.63 -2.53 12.71
C SER A 460 49.10 -1.85 14.00
N GLU A 461 48.19 -1.28 14.78
CA GLU A 461 48.51 -0.60 16.04
C GLU A 461 48.49 -1.55 17.26
N PHE A 462 47.95 -2.76 17.12
CA PHE A 462 47.79 -3.70 18.23
C PHE A 462 49.12 -4.07 18.90
N SER A 463 50.19 -4.22 18.12
CA SER A 463 51.53 -4.55 18.64
C SER A 463 52.11 -3.45 19.53
N LYS A 464 51.67 -2.19 19.35
CA LYS A 464 52.13 -1.02 20.12
C LYS A 464 51.40 -0.84 21.44
N ILE A 465 50.33 -1.60 21.70
CA ILE A 465 49.54 -1.49 22.95
C ILE A 465 50.43 -1.64 24.19
N SER A 466 51.40 -2.56 24.18
CA SER A 466 52.30 -2.76 25.32
C SER A 466 53.18 -1.54 25.60
N GLU A 467 53.59 -0.82 24.56
CA GLU A 467 54.37 0.42 24.67
C GLU A 467 53.50 1.55 25.22
N TYR A 468 52.31 1.76 24.64
CA TYR A 468 51.35 2.74 25.14
C TYR A 468 50.94 2.47 26.60
N LEU A 469 50.77 1.21 27.00
CA LEU A 469 50.45 0.87 28.39
C LEU A 469 51.58 1.29 29.34
N LYS A 470 52.83 1.04 28.97
CA LYS A 470 54.00 1.44 29.77
C LYS A 470 54.07 2.97 29.89
N GLU A 471 53.86 3.68 28.79
CA GLU A 471 53.82 5.15 28.76
C GLU A 471 52.69 5.71 29.64
N GLY A 472 51.46 5.22 29.47
CA GLY A 472 50.29 5.67 30.21
C GLY A 472 50.40 5.43 31.72
N ILE A 473 50.99 4.31 32.14
CA ILE A 473 51.27 3.99 33.56
C ILE A 473 52.37 4.89 34.13
N ASN A 474 53.40 5.21 33.34
CA ASN A 474 54.43 6.14 33.76
C ASN A 474 53.87 7.56 33.96
N LEU A 475 53.09 8.06 33.00
CA LEU A 475 52.40 9.35 33.11
C LEU A 475 51.45 9.40 34.31
N TYR A 476 50.71 8.32 34.57
CA TYR A 476 49.87 8.18 35.77
C TYR A 476 50.69 8.31 37.06
N SER A 477 51.85 7.65 37.11
CA SER A 477 52.74 7.65 38.28
C SER A 477 53.37 9.04 38.52
N GLN A 478 53.61 9.79 37.44
CA GLN A 478 54.08 11.18 37.47
C GLN A 478 52.97 12.20 37.79
N ARG A 479 51.73 11.74 37.99
CA ARG A 479 50.52 12.56 38.23
C ARG A 479 50.09 13.42 37.03
N GLU A 480 50.56 13.10 35.82
CA GLU A 480 50.13 13.72 34.58
C GLU A 480 48.85 13.04 34.06
N TYR A 481 47.75 13.21 34.79
CA TYR A 481 46.53 12.44 34.58
C TYR A 481 45.85 12.72 33.23
N GLU A 482 45.88 13.95 32.72
CA GLU A 482 45.39 14.29 31.38
C GLU A 482 46.11 13.53 30.26
N ASN A 483 47.45 13.45 30.33
CA ASN A 483 48.24 12.73 29.33
C ASN A 483 48.02 11.22 29.45
N SER A 484 47.97 10.72 30.69
CA SER A 484 47.64 9.33 30.98
C SER A 484 46.26 8.92 30.43
N ILE A 485 45.22 9.74 30.63
CA ILE A 485 43.87 9.52 30.07
C ILE A 485 43.93 9.40 28.55
N ARG A 486 44.60 10.33 27.87
CA ARG A 486 44.72 10.31 26.40
C ARG A 486 45.36 9.01 25.88
N ILE A 487 46.40 8.53 26.53
CA ILE A 487 47.07 7.27 26.15
C ILE A 487 46.15 6.06 26.35
N PHE A 488 45.41 5.99 27.46
CA PHE A 488 44.47 4.89 27.67
C PHE A 488 43.27 4.94 26.74
N GLU A 489 42.76 6.13 26.40
CA GLU A 489 41.74 6.29 25.35
C GLU A 489 42.25 5.82 23.98
N HIS A 490 43.50 6.12 23.64
CA HIS A 490 44.15 5.59 22.43
C HIS A 490 44.20 4.07 22.40
N ILE A 491 44.56 3.43 23.51
CA ILE A 491 44.54 1.97 23.62
C ILE A 491 43.13 1.43 23.41
N LEU A 492 42.10 2.05 24.00
CA LEU A 492 40.70 1.62 23.84
C LEU A 492 40.11 1.87 22.45
N LEU A 493 40.68 2.80 21.67
CA LEU A 493 40.36 2.94 20.25
C LEU A 493 40.90 1.76 19.43
N ILE A 494 42.05 1.21 19.82
CA ILE A 494 42.68 0.04 19.18
C ILE A 494 41.99 -1.26 19.63
N ASP A 495 41.97 -1.51 20.93
CA ASP A 495 41.33 -2.65 21.58
C ASP A 495 40.33 -2.18 22.65
N PRO A 496 39.03 -2.08 22.30
CA PRO A 496 37.99 -1.69 23.25
C PRO A 496 37.86 -2.62 24.47
N LEU A 497 38.40 -3.84 24.41
CA LEU A 497 38.30 -4.86 25.45
C LEU A 497 39.54 -4.93 26.37
N ASP A 498 40.54 -4.07 26.19
CA ASP A 498 41.73 -4.09 27.05
C ASP A 498 41.37 -3.65 28.49
N LYS A 499 41.27 -4.63 29.39
CA LYS A 499 40.90 -4.44 30.79
C LYS A 499 41.87 -3.53 31.56
N ARG A 500 43.15 -3.53 31.18
CA ARG A 500 44.18 -2.72 31.87
C ARG A 500 43.97 -1.26 31.53
N ALA A 501 43.79 -0.95 30.24
CA ALA A 501 43.50 0.41 29.80
C ALA A 501 42.17 0.92 30.38
N GLN A 502 41.12 0.10 30.44
CA GLN A 502 39.86 0.46 31.10
C GLN A 502 40.06 0.83 32.58
N GLU A 503 40.80 0.00 33.34
CA GLU A 503 41.02 0.23 34.76
C GLU A 503 41.90 1.46 35.01
N TYR A 504 43.00 1.62 34.27
CA TYR A 504 43.85 2.78 34.43
C TYR A 504 43.19 4.08 33.95
N LEU A 505 42.38 4.05 32.89
CA LEU A 505 41.55 5.20 32.49
C LEU A 505 40.61 5.63 33.63
N ARG A 506 39.96 4.66 34.28
CA ARG A 506 39.09 4.91 35.45
C ARG A 506 39.88 5.53 36.61
N LEU A 507 41.06 5.01 36.92
CA LEU A 507 41.94 5.52 37.98
C LEU A 507 42.45 6.93 37.68
N SER A 508 42.92 7.20 36.46
CA SER A 508 43.42 8.50 36.04
C SER A 508 42.32 9.56 36.11
N ASN A 509 41.10 9.25 35.65
CA ASN A 509 39.95 10.15 35.78
C ASN A 509 39.63 10.47 37.25
N LYS A 510 39.58 9.46 38.13
CA LYS A 510 39.32 9.66 39.56
C LYS A 510 40.38 10.53 40.23
N LYS A 511 41.66 10.35 39.88
CA LYS A 511 42.76 11.12 40.45
C LYS A 511 42.80 12.56 39.94
N LYS A 512 42.52 12.76 38.65
CA LYS A 512 42.34 14.09 38.04
C LYS A 512 41.25 14.89 38.76
N GLU A 513 40.07 14.30 38.92
CA GLU A 513 38.94 14.93 39.62
C GLU A 513 39.29 15.29 41.07
N ALA A 514 39.94 14.37 41.80
CA ALA A 514 40.37 14.63 43.17
C ALA A 514 41.36 15.82 43.27
N ILE A 515 42.27 15.98 42.31
CA ILE A 515 43.18 17.13 42.26
C ILE A 515 42.44 18.43 41.98
N GLN A 516 41.50 18.43 41.02
CA GLN A 516 40.69 19.60 40.71
C GLN A 516 39.89 20.07 41.93
N ILE A 517 39.29 19.14 42.67
CA ILE A 517 38.57 19.44 43.92
C ILE A 517 39.51 20.03 44.98
N LEU A 518 40.71 19.48 45.14
CA LEU A 518 41.70 19.99 46.11
C LEU A 518 42.24 21.38 45.72
N GLN A 519 42.42 21.65 44.43
CA GLN A 519 42.83 22.97 43.92
C GLN A 519 41.72 24.01 44.13
N ALA A 520 40.46 23.66 43.83
CA ALA A 520 39.31 24.53 44.07
C ALA A 520 39.13 24.86 45.56
N LYS A 521 39.37 23.89 46.47
CA LYS A 521 39.35 24.11 47.93
C LYS A 521 40.52 24.93 48.48
N ARG A 522 41.60 25.11 47.73
CA ARG A 522 42.76 25.95 48.09
C ARG A 522 42.67 27.36 47.49
N ALA A 523 41.82 27.54 46.48
CA ALA A 523 41.57 28.82 45.82
C ALA A 523 40.40 29.60 46.45
N ASN A 524 39.54 28.90 47.19
CA ASN A 524 38.61 29.45 48.17
C ASN A 524 39.26 29.46 49.55
#